data_AF-A0A0N0BGW6-F1
#
_entry.id   AF-A0A0N0BGW6-F1
#
_cell.length_a   1.000
_cell.length_b   1.000
_cell.length_c   1.000
_cell.angle_alpha   90.00
_cell.angle_beta   90.00
_cell.angle_gamma   90.00
#
_symmetry.space_group_name_H-M   'P 1'
#
loop_
_entity.id
_entity.type
_entity.pdbx_description
1 polymer ?
#
loop_
_entity_poly.entity_id
_entity_poly.type
_entity_poly.pdbx_seq_one_letter_code
_entity_poly.pdbx_strand_id
1 'polypeptide(L)'
;MDPPARNSMWRFGYPNPVNYNDNELFCGGYAVQWVENKGQCGVCGDAYHLKEPRPHEAGGEYAKGTIVRHYTVGQDIDVEIELTANHLGRFEMYLCPNNNPRHVASQECFDRYPLYVSGTRDVRFEIPVGTERKAIFRYKVTLPPYVTCTQCVIQWNYYTGNMWGTCENGTEANGCGRPETFRNCADVSIVTSTAGVPPLFVQQDNPFLLYYKDYRSPNNIFPLVVRSQVCTSTFLYRRIPGMSDWCQTNCLRYPPNCPAAICQCPEVCDAIGDIAGKDGASVYCMDKCLVYPSNCPSERCRCY
;
A
#
# COMPACT_ATOMS: atom_id res chain seq x y z
N MET A 1 -2.98 0.36 -3.88
CA MET A 1 -2.88 -0.48 -5.09
C MET A 1 -3.50 0.22 -6.30
N ASP A 2 -4.65 0.89 -6.17
CA ASP A 2 -5.19 1.78 -7.23
C ASP A 2 -5.68 3.10 -6.60
N PRO A 3 -5.21 4.28 -7.08
CA PRO A 3 -4.03 4.45 -7.93
C PRO A 3 -2.77 3.82 -7.30
N PRO A 4 -1.83 3.27 -8.10
CA PRO A 4 -0.58 2.75 -7.56
C PRO A 4 0.22 3.82 -6.82
N ALA A 5 0.48 3.60 -5.54
CA ALA A 5 1.33 4.49 -4.74
C ALA A 5 2.81 4.32 -5.10
N ARG A 6 3.63 5.36 -4.87
CA ARG A 6 5.06 5.46 -5.25
C ARG A 6 5.89 4.22 -4.90
N ASN A 7 5.68 3.70 -3.69
CA ASN A 7 6.29 2.50 -3.10
C ASN A 7 5.85 1.19 -3.77
N SER A 8 4.65 1.14 -4.35
CA SER A 8 4.07 -0.06 -4.97
C SER A 8 4.08 -0.03 -6.51
N MET A 9 4.54 1.06 -7.12
CA MET A 9 4.57 1.23 -8.59
C MET A 9 5.30 0.07 -9.29
N TRP A 10 6.37 -0.48 -8.70
CA TRP A 10 7.12 -1.60 -9.26
C TRP A 10 6.26 -2.87 -9.46
N ARG A 11 5.21 -3.08 -8.64
CA ARG A 11 4.28 -4.22 -8.76
C ARG A 11 3.48 -4.20 -10.06
N PHE A 12 3.35 -3.03 -10.67
CA PHE A 12 2.64 -2.78 -11.92
C PHE A 12 3.60 -2.60 -13.11
N GLY A 13 4.91 -2.85 -12.94
CA GLY A 13 5.91 -2.77 -14.00
C GLY A 13 6.47 -1.37 -14.27
N TYR A 14 6.04 -0.35 -13.53
CA TYR A 14 6.67 0.97 -13.63
C TYR A 14 8.17 0.89 -13.31
N PRO A 15 9.02 1.74 -13.93
CA PRO A 15 10.46 1.76 -13.72
C PRO A 15 10.85 2.45 -12.39
N ASN A 16 10.17 2.09 -11.31
CA ASN A 16 10.47 2.53 -9.95
C ASN A 16 11.36 1.48 -9.26
N PRO A 17 12.23 1.89 -8.32
CA PRO A 17 12.95 0.95 -7.46
C PRO A 17 11.98 0.00 -6.75
N VAL A 18 12.38 -1.26 -6.61
CA VAL A 18 11.57 -2.27 -5.92
C VAL A 18 11.62 -2.01 -4.42
N ASN A 19 10.46 -1.80 -3.81
CA ASN A 19 10.31 -1.76 -2.36
C ASN A 19 9.58 -3.03 -1.91
N TYR A 20 10.33 -4.01 -1.39
CA TYR A 20 9.78 -5.28 -0.90
C TYR A 20 8.97 -5.14 0.39
N ASN A 21 8.99 -3.98 1.05
CA ASN A 21 8.20 -3.66 2.23
C ASN A 21 7.35 -2.41 1.95
N ASP A 22 6.79 -2.32 0.75
CA ASP A 22 5.91 -1.22 0.37
C ASP A 22 4.65 -1.14 1.23
N ASN A 23 4.27 -2.21 1.92
CA ASN A 23 3.20 -2.21 2.93
C ASN A 23 3.61 -1.55 4.27
N GLU A 24 4.88 -1.19 4.49
CA GLU A 24 5.41 -0.69 5.77
C GLU A 24 5.65 0.83 5.79
N LEU A 25 4.79 1.63 5.16
CA LEU A 25 4.83 3.10 5.27
C LEU A 25 4.02 3.64 6.46
N PHE A 26 4.35 3.11 7.63
CA PHE A 26 3.82 3.37 8.97
C PHE A 26 4.51 4.50 9.75
N CYS A 27 5.00 5.56 9.11
CA CYS A 27 5.64 6.71 9.78
C CYS A 27 6.89 6.35 10.61
N GLY A 28 7.55 5.22 10.31
CA GLY A 28 8.66 4.65 11.08
C GLY A 28 8.26 3.72 12.22
N GLY A 29 6.96 3.44 12.37
CA GLY A 29 6.38 2.64 13.44
C GLY A 29 5.89 3.48 14.62
N TYR A 30 4.99 2.90 15.41
CA TYR A 30 4.30 3.60 16.50
C TYR A 30 5.22 4.40 17.45
N ALA A 31 6.28 3.77 17.96
CA ALA A 31 7.19 4.42 18.92
C ALA A 31 7.96 5.59 18.28
N VAL A 32 8.44 5.42 17.05
CA VAL A 32 9.14 6.46 16.31
C VAL A 32 8.20 7.64 16.04
N GLN A 33 6.97 7.39 15.59
CA GLN A 33 5.99 8.44 15.35
C GLN A 33 5.65 9.18 16.65
N TRP A 34 5.16 8.50 17.68
CA TRP A 34 4.50 9.15 18.82
C TRP A 34 5.42 9.53 19.97
N VAL A 35 6.53 8.81 20.15
CA VAL A 35 7.48 9.05 21.25
C VAL A 35 8.63 9.95 20.77
N GLU A 36 9.30 9.56 19.68
CA GLU A 36 10.46 10.30 19.17
C GLU A 36 10.04 11.54 18.38
N ASN A 37 9.17 11.36 17.38
CA ASN A 37 8.73 12.41 16.47
C ASN A 37 7.50 13.18 16.98
N LYS A 38 7.06 12.94 18.22
CA LYS A 38 5.97 13.68 18.89
C LYS A 38 4.65 13.71 18.08
N GLY A 39 4.34 12.62 17.40
CA GLY A 39 3.17 12.42 16.55
C GLY A 39 3.35 12.81 15.09
N GLN A 40 4.52 13.37 14.72
CA GLN A 40 4.80 13.79 13.34
C GLN A 40 5.11 12.60 12.44
N CYS A 41 4.67 12.70 11.19
CA CYS A 41 4.89 11.72 10.13
C CYS A 41 5.29 12.46 8.84
N GLY A 42 6.12 11.85 8.00
CA GLY A 42 6.41 12.36 6.66
C GLY A 42 5.13 12.50 5.83
N VAL A 43 5.15 13.35 4.81
CA VAL A 43 3.99 13.63 3.95
C VAL A 43 3.54 12.38 3.19
N CYS A 44 4.44 11.42 2.97
CA CYS A 44 4.16 10.20 2.24
C CYS A 44 4.48 8.92 3.04
N GLY A 45 4.42 8.99 4.37
CA GLY A 45 4.52 7.83 5.28
C GLY A 45 5.91 7.45 5.75
N ASP A 46 6.94 8.19 5.30
CA ASP A 46 8.29 8.09 5.83
C ASP A 46 8.36 8.54 7.30
N ALA A 47 9.34 8.04 8.06
CA ALA A 47 9.62 8.54 9.41
C ALA A 47 10.02 10.02 9.37
N TYR A 48 9.43 10.83 10.25
CA TYR A 48 9.55 12.28 10.17
C TYR A 48 10.99 12.79 10.34
N HIS A 49 11.79 12.18 11.23
CA HIS A 49 13.18 12.57 11.48
C HIS A 49 14.15 12.26 10.32
N LEU A 50 13.73 11.51 9.30
CA LEU A 50 14.59 11.22 8.16
C LEU A 50 14.98 12.52 7.44
N LYS A 51 16.22 12.56 6.95
CA LYS A 51 16.75 13.69 6.20
C LYS A 51 15.96 13.89 4.91
N GLU A 52 15.63 15.14 4.61
CA GLU A 52 14.95 15.50 3.37
C GLU A 52 15.93 15.50 2.16
N PRO A 53 15.46 15.12 0.95
CA PRO A 53 14.12 14.60 0.66
C PRO A 53 13.95 13.18 1.21
N ARG A 54 12.82 12.92 1.89
CA ARG A 54 12.50 11.57 2.37
C ARG A 54 12.22 10.65 1.18
N PRO A 55 12.43 9.32 1.29
CA PRO A 55 12.39 8.41 0.15
C PRO A 55 11.11 8.49 -0.70
N HIS A 56 9.95 8.75 -0.11
CA HIS A 56 8.66 8.80 -0.80
C HIS A 56 8.14 10.21 -1.05
N GLU A 57 8.92 11.25 -0.72
CA GLU A 57 8.63 12.66 -0.98
C GLU A 57 9.36 13.15 -2.24
N ALA A 58 8.95 14.28 -2.81
CA ALA A 58 9.51 14.80 -4.07
C ALA A 58 11.05 14.93 -4.02
N GLY A 59 11.73 14.37 -5.02
CA GLY A 59 13.20 14.26 -5.06
C GLY A 59 13.77 13.03 -4.35
N GLY A 60 12.94 12.27 -3.63
CA GLY A 60 13.28 11.00 -3.01
C GLY A 60 13.42 9.85 -4.01
N GLU A 61 13.80 8.69 -3.48
CA GLU A 61 14.06 7.48 -4.26
C GLU A 61 12.83 7.02 -5.07
N TYR A 62 11.64 7.03 -4.47
CA TYR A 62 10.41 6.50 -5.06
C TYR A 62 9.52 7.57 -5.71
N ALA A 63 9.73 8.85 -5.39
CA ALA A 63 8.95 9.97 -5.94
C ALA A 63 9.52 10.47 -7.28
N LYS A 64 9.31 9.70 -8.35
CA LYS A 64 9.78 10.05 -9.70
C LYS A 64 8.90 11.07 -10.45
N GLY A 65 7.71 11.38 -9.93
CA GLY A 65 6.74 12.25 -10.58
C GLY A 65 6.01 11.61 -11.76
N THR A 66 6.07 10.29 -11.88
CA THR A 66 5.36 9.52 -12.91
C THR A 66 3.87 9.51 -12.63
N ILE A 67 3.08 10.04 -13.57
CA ILE A 67 1.62 10.04 -13.48
C ILE A 67 1.11 8.62 -13.68
N VAL A 68 0.43 8.06 -12.67
CA VAL A 68 -0.04 6.66 -12.68
C VAL A 68 -1.49 6.51 -13.15
N ARG A 69 -2.26 7.61 -13.15
CA ARG A 69 -3.66 7.70 -13.57
C ARG A 69 -3.97 9.09 -14.11
N HIS A 70 -4.90 9.15 -15.06
CA HIS A 70 -5.46 10.39 -15.57
C HIS A 70 -6.96 10.39 -15.34
N TYR A 71 -7.45 11.42 -14.64
CA TYR A 71 -8.84 11.56 -14.26
C TYR A 71 -9.45 12.83 -14.83
N THR A 72 -10.78 12.91 -14.79
CA THR A 72 -11.51 14.13 -15.07
C THR A 72 -12.01 14.78 -13.78
N VAL A 73 -12.19 16.10 -13.79
CA VAL A 73 -12.77 16.83 -12.65
C VAL A 73 -14.11 16.23 -12.20
N GLY A 74 -14.33 16.12 -10.89
CA GLY A 74 -15.58 15.59 -10.34
C GLY A 74 -15.80 14.09 -10.48
N GLN A 75 -14.85 13.34 -11.06
CA GLN A 75 -14.98 11.90 -11.29
C GLN A 75 -15.01 11.10 -9.98
N ASP A 76 -15.90 10.11 -9.92
CA ASP A 76 -15.79 9.02 -8.94
C ASP A 76 -14.72 8.03 -9.40
N ILE A 77 -13.63 7.95 -8.66
CA ILE A 77 -12.49 7.09 -8.98
C ILE A 77 -12.52 5.82 -8.14
N ASP A 78 -12.12 4.70 -8.75
CA ASP A 78 -11.92 3.44 -8.03
C ASP A 78 -10.65 3.49 -7.19
N VAL A 79 -10.76 3.02 -5.95
CA VAL A 79 -9.66 2.88 -4.99
C VAL A 79 -9.52 1.43 -4.61
N GLU A 80 -8.30 0.89 -4.70
CA GLU A 80 -7.95 -0.44 -4.21
C GLU A 80 -6.85 -0.35 -3.15
N ILE A 81 -7.15 -0.84 -1.95
CA ILE A 81 -6.21 -0.97 -0.83
C ILE A 81 -6.02 -2.46 -0.56
N GLU A 82 -4.76 -2.90 -0.50
CA GLU A 82 -4.40 -4.26 -0.08
C GLU A 82 -3.72 -4.16 1.29
N LEU A 83 -4.39 -4.64 2.33
CA LEU A 83 -3.81 -4.76 3.67
C LEU A 83 -3.23 -6.15 3.84
N THR A 84 -1.93 -6.22 4.12
CA THR A 84 -1.25 -7.47 4.52
C THR A 84 -1.54 -7.84 5.97
N ALA A 85 -1.82 -6.83 6.81
CA ALA A 85 -2.27 -6.96 8.18
C ALA A 85 -3.37 -5.91 8.45
N ASN A 86 -4.58 -6.38 8.77
CA ASN A 86 -5.74 -5.56 9.04
C ASN A 86 -5.83 -5.27 10.54
N HIS A 87 -5.57 -4.02 10.90
CA HIS A 87 -5.60 -3.51 12.27
C HIS A 87 -6.91 -2.76 12.59
N LEU A 88 -7.97 -2.96 11.81
CA LEU A 88 -9.25 -2.23 11.90
C LEU A 88 -9.05 -0.71 11.81
N GLY A 89 -10.04 0.10 12.17
CA GLY A 89 -9.97 1.55 12.06
C GLY A 89 -10.48 2.02 10.70
N ARG A 90 -9.80 3.00 10.09
CA ARG A 90 -10.37 3.73 8.94
C ARG A 90 -9.33 4.23 7.95
N PHE A 91 -9.77 4.40 6.71
CA PHE A 91 -9.03 5.07 5.66
C PHE A 91 -9.55 6.49 5.44
N GLU A 92 -8.65 7.43 5.21
CA GLU A 92 -8.96 8.80 4.80
C GLU A 92 -8.09 9.17 3.59
N MET A 93 -8.67 9.84 2.59
CA MET A 93 -7.95 10.22 1.38
C MET A 93 -8.05 11.71 1.11
N TYR A 94 -6.96 12.28 0.61
CA TYR A 94 -6.81 13.70 0.33
C TYR A 94 -6.09 13.91 -0.99
N LEU A 95 -6.28 15.09 -1.57
CA LEU A 95 -5.65 15.51 -2.82
C LEU A 95 -4.81 16.77 -2.59
N CYS A 96 -3.68 16.90 -3.27
CA CYS A 96 -2.96 18.15 -3.36
C CYS A 96 -2.64 18.47 -4.84
N PRO A 97 -3.15 19.59 -5.41
CA PRO A 97 -2.77 20.05 -6.74
C PRO A 97 -1.36 20.66 -6.72
N ASN A 98 -0.34 19.82 -6.87
CA ASN A 98 1.07 20.17 -6.64
C ASN A 98 1.82 20.68 -7.89
N ASN A 99 1.36 20.37 -9.11
CA ASN A 99 1.81 20.85 -10.45
C ASN A 99 3.33 20.87 -10.75
N ASN A 100 4.17 20.47 -9.80
CA ASN A 100 5.61 20.43 -9.91
C ASN A 100 6.12 19.17 -9.17
N PRO A 101 6.55 18.13 -9.90
CA PRO A 101 6.98 16.87 -9.29
C PRO A 101 8.27 17.00 -8.47
N ARG A 102 8.97 18.14 -8.53
CA ARG A 102 10.16 18.43 -7.71
C ARG A 102 9.84 19.15 -6.41
N HIS A 103 8.58 19.53 -6.20
CA HIS A 103 8.13 20.21 -4.99
C HIS A 103 7.38 19.22 -4.10
N VAL A 104 7.70 19.19 -2.82
CA VAL A 104 6.99 18.34 -1.85
C VAL A 104 5.62 18.95 -1.59
N ALA A 105 4.55 18.17 -1.79
CA ALA A 105 3.21 18.59 -1.40
C ALA A 105 3.16 18.83 0.12
N SER A 106 2.48 19.88 0.60
CA SER A 106 2.41 20.16 2.03
C SER A 106 1.16 19.53 2.65
N GLN A 107 1.17 19.26 3.96
CA GLN A 107 -0.01 18.74 4.64
C GLN A 107 -1.18 19.75 4.56
N GLU A 108 -0.89 21.04 4.65
CA GLU A 108 -1.89 22.11 4.54
C GLU A 108 -2.56 22.15 3.15
N CYS A 109 -1.89 21.63 2.11
CA CYS A 109 -2.49 21.46 0.80
C CYS A 109 -3.51 20.32 0.80
N PHE A 110 -3.14 19.16 1.36
CA PHE A 110 -4.02 17.99 1.47
C PHE A 110 -5.28 18.30 2.28
N ASP A 111 -5.12 18.98 3.42
CA ASP A 111 -6.21 19.29 4.33
C ASP A 111 -7.29 20.19 3.68
N ARG A 112 -6.97 20.89 2.59
CA ARG A 112 -7.92 21.71 1.81
C ARG A 112 -8.76 20.91 0.82
N TYR A 113 -8.34 19.71 0.43
CA TYR A 113 -9.02 18.91 -0.59
C TYR A 113 -9.23 17.45 -0.11
N PRO A 114 -10.09 17.23 0.90
CA PRO A 114 -10.51 15.88 1.26
C PRO A 114 -11.27 15.21 0.10
N LEU A 115 -11.07 13.90 -0.04
CA LEU A 115 -11.79 13.06 -0.99
C LEU A 115 -12.87 12.27 -0.25
N TYR A 116 -14.14 12.55 -0.56
CA TYR A 116 -15.27 11.91 0.10
C TYR A 116 -15.54 10.53 -0.50
N VAL A 117 -15.95 9.57 0.34
CA VAL A 117 -16.42 8.27 -0.12
C VAL A 117 -17.66 8.48 -1.00
N SER A 118 -17.64 7.95 -2.22
CA SER A 118 -18.68 8.17 -3.23
C SER A 118 -20.06 7.81 -2.68
N GLY A 119 -21.03 8.69 -2.91
CA GLY A 119 -22.41 8.54 -2.42
C GLY A 119 -22.61 8.90 -0.95
N THR A 120 -21.56 9.36 -0.25
CA THR A 120 -21.62 9.80 1.14
C THR A 120 -21.12 11.24 1.28
N ARG A 121 -21.16 11.75 2.52
CA ARG A 121 -20.49 13.02 2.89
C ARG A 121 -19.35 12.78 3.87
N ASP A 122 -18.86 11.54 3.96
CA ASP A 122 -17.78 11.17 4.86
C ASP A 122 -16.48 11.02 4.08
N VAL A 123 -15.39 11.50 4.68
CA VAL A 123 -14.01 11.28 4.19
C VAL A 123 -13.49 9.92 4.65
N ARG A 124 -14.12 9.38 5.70
CA ARG A 124 -13.72 8.14 6.35
C ARG A 124 -14.38 6.96 5.68
N PHE A 125 -13.56 6.01 5.25
CA PHE A 125 -13.99 4.66 4.99
C PHE A 125 -13.68 3.82 6.23
N GLU A 126 -14.72 3.45 6.99
CA GLU A 126 -14.59 2.58 8.16
C GLU A 126 -14.41 1.12 7.74
N ILE A 127 -13.39 0.44 8.27
CA ILE A 127 -13.13 -0.96 7.98
C ILE A 127 -14.19 -1.82 8.69
N PRO A 128 -14.96 -2.66 7.96
CA PRO A 128 -15.98 -3.49 8.57
C PRO A 128 -15.40 -4.47 9.61
N VAL A 129 -16.09 -4.59 10.75
CA VAL A 129 -15.75 -5.56 11.79
C VAL A 129 -15.89 -6.98 11.24
N GLY A 130 -14.96 -7.86 11.59
CA GLY A 130 -14.95 -9.25 11.12
C GLY A 130 -14.30 -9.45 9.75
N THR A 131 -13.74 -8.40 9.14
CA THR A 131 -12.90 -8.54 7.94
C THR A 131 -11.66 -9.38 8.24
N GLU A 132 -11.23 -10.16 7.27
CA GLU A 132 -10.03 -11.01 7.36
C GLU A 132 -8.76 -10.19 7.65
N ARG A 133 -7.74 -10.89 8.18
CA ARG A 133 -6.44 -10.28 8.53
C ARG A 133 -5.69 -9.75 7.32
N LYS A 134 -5.72 -10.49 6.21
CA LYS A 134 -5.29 -10.01 4.90
C LYS A 134 -6.55 -9.71 4.09
N ALA A 135 -6.68 -8.51 3.57
CA ALA A 135 -7.91 -8.10 2.90
C ALA A 135 -7.63 -7.09 1.79
N ILE A 136 -8.45 -7.17 0.73
CA ILE A 136 -8.47 -6.17 -0.34
C ILE A 136 -9.77 -5.39 -0.23
N PHE A 137 -9.65 -4.08 -0.01
CA PHE A 137 -10.77 -3.16 0.02
C PHE A 137 -10.88 -2.45 -1.32
N ARG A 138 -12.10 -2.44 -1.87
CA ARG A 138 -12.44 -1.69 -3.09
C ARG A 138 -13.63 -0.80 -2.80
N TYR A 139 -13.45 0.49 -3.02
CA TYR A 139 -14.48 1.51 -2.86
C TYR A 139 -14.18 2.67 -3.81
N LYS A 140 -15.09 3.64 -3.86
CA LYS A 140 -14.93 4.82 -4.71
C LYS A 140 -14.82 6.07 -3.87
N VAL A 141 -14.04 7.04 -4.36
CA VAL A 141 -13.98 8.40 -3.80
C VAL A 141 -14.25 9.43 -4.90
N THR A 142 -14.85 10.54 -4.54
CA THR A 142 -15.21 11.61 -5.48
C THR A 142 -14.10 12.66 -5.54
N LEU A 143 -13.56 12.92 -6.74
CA LEU A 143 -12.61 14.01 -6.96
C LEU A 143 -13.31 15.38 -6.89
N PRO A 144 -12.62 16.46 -6.48
CA PRO A 144 -13.24 17.78 -6.42
C PRO A 144 -13.67 18.28 -7.81
N PRO A 145 -14.87 18.89 -7.97
CA PRO A 145 -15.45 19.22 -9.28
C PRO A 145 -14.75 20.37 -10.03
N TYR A 146 -13.84 21.11 -9.37
CA TYR A 146 -13.19 22.30 -9.96
C TYR A 146 -11.68 22.31 -9.77
N VAL A 147 -11.07 21.17 -9.43
CA VAL A 147 -9.62 21.06 -9.22
C VAL A 147 -9.00 20.35 -10.41
N THR A 148 -8.01 21.00 -11.02
CA THR A 148 -7.20 20.44 -12.11
C THR A 148 -5.73 20.52 -11.76
N CYS A 149 -4.95 19.62 -12.34
CA CYS A 149 -3.52 19.56 -12.09
C CYS A 149 -2.82 18.72 -13.15
N THR A 150 -1.64 19.15 -13.55
CA THR A 150 -0.72 18.35 -14.38
C THR A 150 -0.06 17.25 -13.58
N GLN A 151 0.13 17.50 -12.27
CA GLN A 151 0.59 16.53 -11.29
C GLN A 151 -0.09 16.85 -9.95
N CYS A 152 -1.09 16.07 -9.60
CA CYS A 152 -1.65 15.99 -8.26
C CYS A 152 -0.96 14.88 -7.48
N VAL A 153 -0.93 15.03 -6.16
CA VAL A 153 -0.65 13.93 -5.25
C VAL A 153 -1.96 13.53 -4.57
N ILE A 154 -2.29 12.25 -4.59
CA ILE A 154 -3.30 11.66 -3.71
C ILE A 154 -2.59 11.08 -2.49
N GLN A 155 -2.97 11.52 -1.29
CA GLN A 155 -2.48 10.98 -0.02
C GLN A 155 -3.55 10.05 0.55
N TRP A 156 -3.18 8.78 0.75
CA TRP A 156 -3.95 7.83 1.52
C TRP A 156 -3.41 7.79 2.95
N ASN A 157 -4.29 7.85 3.93
CA ASN A 157 -3.99 7.67 5.34
C ASN A 157 -4.80 6.48 5.88
N TYR A 158 -4.14 5.63 6.66
CA TYR A 158 -4.77 4.58 7.43
C TYR A 158 -4.47 4.78 8.91
N TYR A 159 -5.52 4.98 9.69
CA TYR A 159 -5.44 5.08 11.14
C TYR A 159 -5.94 3.77 11.73
N THR A 160 -5.06 3.03 12.39
CA THR A 160 -5.41 1.72 12.97
C THR A 160 -6.39 1.84 14.13
N GLY A 161 -7.20 0.80 14.32
CA GLY A 161 -8.27 0.76 15.33
C GLY A 161 -8.06 -0.29 16.42
N ASN A 162 -6.88 -0.89 16.51
CA ASN A 162 -6.54 -1.97 17.45
C ASN A 162 -5.67 -1.52 18.63
N MET A 163 -5.48 -0.21 18.80
CA MET A 163 -4.72 0.37 19.91
C MET A 163 -5.64 0.63 21.11
N TRP A 164 -5.20 0.26 22.31
CA TRP A 164 -5.87 0.65 23.56
C TRP A 164 -5.40 2.05 23.99
N GLY A 165 -6.35 2.92 24.33
CA GLY A 165 -6.01 4.25 24.83
C GLY A 165 -7.21 5.02 25.37
N THR A 166 -6.95 6.25 25.79
CA THR A 166 -7.98 7.15 26.32
C THR A 166 -8.75 7.82 25.18
N CYS A 167 -10.07 7.67 25.20
CA CYS A 167 -11.02 8.32 24.29
C CYS A 167 -11.26 9.79 24.70
N GLU A 168 -11.90 10.58 23.84
CA GLU A 168 -12.17 12.01 24.10
C GLU A 168 -13.02 12.26 25.36
N ASN A 169 -13.90 11.33 25.70
CA ASN A 169 -14.75 11.37 26.89
C ASN A 169 -14.01 10.92 28.18
N GLY A 170 -12.70 10.65 28.10
CA GLY A 170 -11.88 10.21 29.23
C GLY A 170 -11.97 8.71 29.56
N THR A 171 -12.82 7.93 28.88
CA THR A 171 -12.85 6.46 29.06
C THR A 171 -11.70 5.80 28.32
N GLU A 172 -11.33 4.58 28.70
CA GLU A 172 -10.36 3.78 27.94
C GLU A 172 -11.05 2.69 27.14
N ALA A 173 -10.67 2.54 25.88
CA ALA A 173 -11.19 1.50 25.00
C ALA A 173 -10.19 1.15 23.89
N ASN A 174 -10.42 0.02 23.25
CA ASN A 174 -9.74 -0.35 22.01
C ASN A 174 -10.22 0.57 20.86
N GLY A 175 -9.29 1.02 20.02
CA GLY A 175 -9.53 2.03 18.97
C GLY A 175 -9.45 3.48 19.46
N CYS A 176 -9.16 3.69 20.75
CA CYS A 176 -8.95 5.03 21.32
C CYS A 176 -7.46 5.35 21.53
N GLY A 177 -7.17 6.64 21.74
CA GLY A 177 -5.81 7.13 21.89
C GLY A 177 -5.12 7.38 20.54
N ARG A 178 -3.81 7.17 20.51
CA ARG A 178 -2.94 7.45 19.37
C ARG A 178 -2.91 6.22 18.46
N PRO A 179 -3.37 6.30 17.20
CA PRO A 179 -3.31 5.16 16.29
C PRO A 179 -1.90 5.01 15.70
N GLU A 180 -1.52 3.79 15.32
CA GLU A 180 -0.47 3.66 14.31
C GLU A 180 -1.01 4.22 12.98
N THR A 181 -0.16 4.95 12.26
CA THR A 181 -0.57 5.65 11.04
C THR A 181 0.23 5.12 9.86
N PHE A 182 -0.45 4.65 8.82
CA PHE A 182 0.17 4.37 7.53
C PHE A 182 -0.22 5.45 6.54
N ARG A 183 0.71 5.81 5.67
CA ARG A 183 0.48 6.86 4.68
C ARG A 183 1.17 6.55 3.37
N ASN A 184 0.47 6.73 2.26
CA ASN A 184 1.03 6.57 0.92
C ASN A 184 0.67 7.74 0.02
N CYS A 185 1.50 7.98 -0.99
CA CYS A 185 1.27 9.00 -2.01
C CYS A 185 1.25 8.38 -3.41
N ALA A 186 0.29 8.79 -4.24
CA ALA A 186 0.21 8.46 -5.65
C ALA A 186 0.16 9.73 -6.52
N ASP A 187 0.87 9.74 -7.63
CA ASP A 187 0.95 10.88 -8.55
C ASP A 187 -0.05 10.72 -9.70
N VAL A 188 -1.01 11.63 -9.84
CA VAL A 188 -2.10 11.54 -10.83
C VAL A 188 -2.27 12.86 -11.58
N SER A 189 -2.99 12.88 -12.69
CA SER A 189 -3.39 14.13 -13.35
C SER A 189 -4.90 14.25 -13.41
N ILE A 190 -5.40 15.49 -13.37
CA ILE A 190 -6.84 15.79 -13.41
C ILE A 190 -7.09 16.90 -14.43
N VAL A 191 -7.94 16.64 -15.43
CA VAL A 191 -8.24 17.56 -16.52
C VAL A 191 -9.74 17.87 -16.64
N THR A 192 -10.10 18.99 -17.27
CA THR A 192 -11.49 19.45 -17.41
C THR A 192 -12.29 18.76 -18.51
N SER A 193 -11.63 18.27 -19.56
CA SER A 193 -12.29 17.79 -20.78
C SER A 193 -11.89 16.37 -21.11
N THR A 194 -12.89 15.52 -21.35
CA THR A 194 -12.72 14.21 -21.97
C THR A 194 -12.13 14.30 -23.39
N ALA A 195 -12.08 15.48 -24.03
CA ALA A 195 -11.41 15.64 -25.32
C ALA A 195 -9.87 15.54 -25.23
N GLY A 196 -9.29 15.70 -24.02
CA GLY A 196 -7.87 15.47 -23.74
C GLY A 196 -7.55 14.11 -23.13
N VAL A 197 -8.58 13.28 -22.93
CA VAL A 197 -8.48 11.96 -22.29
C VAL A 197 -8.98 10.94 -23.33
N PRO A 198 -8.14 10.03 -23.86
CA PRO A 198 -8.62 8.96 -24.72
C PRO A 198 -9.78 8.22 -24.03
N PRO A 199 -10.72 7.60 -24.76
CA PRO A 199 -11.78 6.81 -24.14
C PRO A 199 -11.21 5.83 -23.12
N LEU A 200 -11.95 5.50 -22.05
CA LEU A 200 -11.49 4.62 -20.96
C LEU A 200 -10.87 3.28 -21.43
N PHE A 201 -11.22 2.82 -22.64
CA PHE A 201 -10.70 1.60 -23.28
C PHE A 201 -9.42 1.79 -24.12
N VAL A 202 -8.95 3.03 -24.31
CA VAL A 202 -7.73 3.42 -25.06
C VAL A 202 -6.65 3.98 -24.13
N GLN A 203 -6.99 4.36 -22.89
CA GLN A 203 -6.01 4.80 -21.90
C GLN A 203 -5.19 3.63 -21.37
N GLN A 204 -4.04 3.40 -21.99
CA GLN A 204 -2.96 2.68 -21.32
C GLN A 204 -2.25 3.66 -20.38
N ASP A 205 -2.89 3.97 -19.23
CA ASP A 205 -2.32 4.81 -18.16
C ASP A 205 -0.93 4.34 -17.74
N ASN A 206 -0.69 3.03 -17.87
CA ASN A 206 0.58 2.40 -17.62
C ASN A 206 1.11 1.69 -18.88
N PRO A 207 2.02 2.31 -19.66
CA PRO A 207 2.61 1.68 -20.85
C PRO A 207 3.46 0.44 -20.53
N PHE A 208 3.85 0.24 -19.26
CA PHE A 208 4.64 -0.90 -18.81
C PHE A 208 3.78 -2.08 -18.32
N LEU A 209 2.47 -1.90 -18.19
CA LEU A 209 1.57 -2.95 -17.71
C LEU A 209 1.47 -4.07 -18.74
N LEU A 210 1.94 -5.25 -18.35
CA LEU A 210 1.77 -6.47 -19.12
C LEU A 210 0.41 -7.08 -18.82
N TYR A 211 -0.14 -7.79 -19.80
CA TYR A 211 -1.38 -8.53 -19.65
C TYR A 211 -1.13 -9.99 -20.00
N TYR A 212 -1.80 -10.90 -19.29
CA TYR A 212 -1.78 -12.32 -19.59
C TYR A 212 -3.18 -12.81 -19.90
N LYS A 213 -3.26 -13.88 -20.70
CA LYS A 213 -4.52 -14.48 -21.11
C LYS A 213 -4.79 -15.75 -20.30
N ASP A 214 -5.88 -15.76 -19.53
CA ASP A 214 -6.34 -16.96 -18.83
C ASP A 214 -7.59 -17.52 -19.53
N TYR A 215 -7.40 -18.62 -20.24
CA TYR A 215 -8.46 -19.31 -21.00
C TYR A 215 -9.52 -19.98 -20.11
N ARG A 216 -9.32 -20.01 -18.79
CA ARG A 216 -10.27 -20.62 -17.84
C ARG A 216 -11.27 -19.62 -17.28
N SER A 217 -11.10 -18.32 -17.56
CA SER A 217 -11.93 -17.26 -16.99
C SER A 217 -12.83 -16.62 -18.05
N PRO A 218 -14.08 -16.20 -17.72
CA PRO A 218 -14.97 -15.54 -18.67
C PRO A 218 -14.37 -14.24 -19.25
N ASN A 219 -13.61 -13.50 -18.43
CA ASN A 219 -12.77 -12.42 -18.89
C ASN A 219 -11.39 -13.01 -19.23
N ASN A 220 -11.07 -13.17 -20.50
CA ASN A 220 -9.86 -13.90 -20.89
C ASN A 220 -8.56 -13.11 -20.67
N ILE A 221 -8.57 -11.81 -20.34
CA ILE A 221 -7.35 -10.96 -20.26
C ILE A 221 -7.29 -10.29 -18.89
N PHE A 222 -6.14 -10.42 -18.20
CA PHE A 222 -5.91 -9.84 -16.88
C PHE A 222 -4.62 -9.00 -16.86
N PRO A 223 -4.60 -7.87 -16.13
CA PRO A 223 -3.37 -7.13 -15.88
C PRO A 223 -2.44 -7.95 -14.97
N LEU A 224 -1.17 -8.02 -15.34
CA LEU A 224 -0.13 -8.61 -14.51
C LEU A 224 0.22 -7.64 -13.37
N VAL A 225 -0.10 -8.03 -12.14
CA VAL A 225 0.24 -7.29 -10.91
C VAL A 225 0.94 -8.24 -9.95
N VAL A 226 2.13 -7.88 -9.48
CA VAL A 226 2.87 -8.68 -8.49
C VAL A 226 2.27 -8.43 -7.11
N ARG A 227 1.51 -9.39 -6.57
CA ARG A 227 0.87 -9.27 -5.23
C ARG A 227 1.63 -9.97 -4.11
N SER A 228 2.57 -10.85 -4.43
CA SER A 228 3.39 -11.50 -3.42
C SER A 228 4.31 -10.50 -2.72
N GLN A 229 4.51 -10.66 -1.41
CA GLN A 229 5.41 -9.81 -0.60
C GLN A 229 6.79 -10.45 -0.43
N VAL A 230 6.77 -11.75 -0.09
CA VAL A 230 7.95 -12.54 0.21
C VAL A 230 7.88 -13.84 -0.57
N CYS A 231 9.00 -14.20 -1.19
CA CYS A 231 9.18 -15.47 -1.87
C CYS A 231 10.45 -16.14 -1.36
N THR A 232 10.32 -17.40 -0.98
CA THR A 232 11.42 -18.21 -0.41
C THR A 232 11.57 -19.48 -1.23
N SER A 233 12.71 -20.16 -1.04
CA SER A 233 12.90 -21.48 -1.63
C SER A 233 11.94 -22.51 -1.04
N THR A 234 11.51 -23.48 -1.86
CA THR A 234 10.79 -24.66 -1.36
C THR A 234 11.68 -25.51 -0.45
N PHE A 235 11.08 -26.45 0.27
CA PHE A 235 11.77 -27.36 1.18
C PHE A 235 12.96 -28.10 0.53
N LEU A 236 12.87 -28.42 -0.76
CA LEU A 236 13.91 -29.14 -1.50
C LEU A 236 15.15 -28.28 -1.74
N TYR A 237 14.98 -26.97 -1.90
CA TYR A 237 16.05 -26.04 -2.28
C TYR A 237 16.54 -25.16 -1.12
N ARG A 238 15.89 -25.23 0.07
CA ARG A 238 16.23 -24.40 1.26
C ARG A 238 17.64 -24.53 1.81
N ARG A 239 18.36 -25.61 1.48
CA ARG A 239 19.74 -25.84 1.92
C ARG A 239 20.77 -25.17 1.01
N ILE A 240 20.36 -24.62 -0.13
CA ILE A 240 21.25 -23.96 -1.07
C ILE A 240 21.41 -22.50 -0.64
N PRO A 241 22.64 -22.03 -0.33
CA PRO A 241 22.88 -20.64 0.07
C PRO A 241 22.38 -19.65 -0.99
N GLY A 242 21.71 -18.58 -0.56
CA GLY A 242 21.18 -17.53 -1.44
C GLY A 242 19.94 -17.91 -2.26
N MET A 243 19.39 -19.13 -2.09
CA MET A 243 18.22 -19.54 -2.87
C MET A 243 16.95 -18.74 -2.52
N SER A 244 16.74 -18.40 -1.25
CA SER A 244 15.63 -17.53 -0.86
C SER A 244 15.75 -16.13 -1.46
N ASP A 245 16.96 -15.55 -1.52
CA ASP A 245 17.19 -14.25 -2.16
C ASP A 245 16.97 -14.31 -3.68
N TRP A 246 17.39 -15.42 -4.29
CA TRP A 246 17.10 -15.71 -5.70
C TRP A 246 15.60 -15.80 -5.95
N CYS A 247 14.86 -16.51 -5.09
CA CYS A 247 13.40 -16.59 -5.16
C CYS A 247 12.74 -15.23 -4.95
N GLN A 248 13.14 -14.47 -3.93
CA GLN A 248 12.64 -13.12 -3.69
C GLN A 248 12.80 -12.25 -4.94
N THR A 249 14.00 -12.21 -5.50
CA THR A 249 14.31 -11.36 -6.64
C THR A 249 13.62 -11.82 -7.91
N ASN A 250 13.65 -13.12 -8.23
CA ASN A 250 13.12 -13.61 -9.50
C ASN A 250 11.60 -13.74 -9.50
N CYS A 251 10.98 -14.11 -8.37
CA CYS A 251 9.53 -14.21 -8.27
C CYS A 251 8.87 -12.83 -8.24
N LEU A 252 9.52 -11.81 -7.68
CA LEU A 252 8.96 -10.47 -7.56
C LEU A 252 9.43 -9.49 -8.64
N ARG A 253 10.34 -9.89 -9.53
CA ARG A 253 10.65 -9.08 -10.71
C ARG A 253 9.41 -8.92 -11.61
N TYR A 254 9.44 -7.94 -12.51
CA TYR A 254 8.39 -7.73 -13.49
C TYR A 254 8.91 -7.94 -14.92
N PRO A 255 8.46 -8.96 -15.68
CA PRO A 255 7.51 -10.02 -15.30
C PRO A 255 8.13 -11.10 -14.39
N PRO A 256 7.34 -11.69 -13.47
CA PRO A 256 7.80 -12.74 -12.56
C PRO A 256 8.42 -13.96 -13.26
N ASN A 257 9.48 -14.50 -12.67
CA ASN A 257 10.02 -15.82 -12.97
C ASN A 257 10.07 -16.64 -11.68
N CYS A 258 8.98 -17.33 -11.39
CA CYS A 258 8.80 -18.06 -10.13
C CYS A 258 8.48 -19.55 -10.38
N PRO A 259 9.48 -20.41 -10.62
CA PRO A 259 9.24 -21.83 -10.79
C PRO A 259 8.73 -22.46 -9.48
N ALA A 260 7.48 -22.95 -9.47
CA ALA A 260 6.83 -23.51 -8.28
C ALA A 260 7.56 -24.71 -7.65
N ALA A 261 8.42 -25.40 -8.41
CA ALA A 261 9.26 -26.48 -7.89
C ALA A 261 10.43 -25.96 -7.02
N ILE A 262 10.89 -24.73 -7.27
CA ILE A 262 12.07 -24.13 -6.65
C ILE A 262 11.68 -23.08 -5.61
N CYS A 263 10.67 -22.26 -5.91
CA CYS A 263 10.23 -21.14 -5.09
C CYS A 263 8.77 -21.26 -4.69
N GLN A 264 8.45 -20.68 -3.53
CA GLN A 264 7.10 -20.50 -3.01
C GLN A 264 6.96 -19.07 -2.48
N CYS A 265 5.80 -18.46 -2.68
CA CYS A 265 5.50 -17.12 -2.20
C CYS A 265 4.31 -17.21 -1.24
N PRO A 266 4.56 -17.56 0.03
CA PRO A 266 3.48 -17.76 0.98
C PRO A 266 2.71 -16.46 1.23
N GLU A 267 1.43 -16.58 1.50
CA GLU A 267 0.56 -15.45 1.84
C GLU A 267 0.03 -15.52 3.27
N VAL A 268 0.07 -16.72 3.87
CA VAL A 268 -0.43 -16.98 5.21
C VAL A 268 0.65 -17.69 6.01
N CYS A 269 0.76 -17.34 7.29
CA CYS A 269 1.63 -18.02 8.23
C CYS A 269 0.88 -18.35 9.52
N ASP A 270 0.95 -19.62 9.91
CA ASP A 270 0.33 -20.12 11.13
C ASP A 270 1.36 -20.44 12.20
N ALA A 271 0.98 -20.17 13.45
CA ALA A 271 1.74 -20.56 14.61
C ALA A 271 1.69 -22.08 14.81
N ILE A 272 2.87 -22.68 14.96
CA ILE A 272 3.08 -24.10 15.25
C ILE A 272 3.93 -24.25 16.52
N GLY A 273 4.12 -25.49 16.97
CA GLY A 273 5.01 -25.78 18.09
C GLY A 273 4.51 -25.18 19.41
N ASP A 274 5.39 -24.47 20.13
CA ASP A 274 5.15 -23.94 21.47
C ASP A 274 4.16 -22.78 21.52
N ILE A 275 3.86 -22.16 20.37
CA ILE A 275 2.91 -21.04 20.25
C ILE A 275 1.63 -21.38 19.51
N ALA A 276 1.45 -22.64 19.10
CA ALA A 276 0.22 -23.08 18.45
C ALA A 276 -1.01 -22.78 19.32
N GLY A 277 -2.04 -22.17 18.73
CA GLY A 277 -3.31 -21.85 19.39
C GLY A 277 -3.26 -20.69 20.40
N LYS A 278 -2.11 -20.04 20.61
CA LYS A 278 -2.03 -18.82 21.43
C LYS A 278 -2.59 -17.64 20.67
N ASP A 279 -3.34 -16.79 21.36
CA ASP A 279 -3.90 -15.59 20.76
C ASP A 279 -2.77 -14.65 20.27
N GLY A 280 -2.95 -14.07 19.08
CA GLY A 280 -1.92 -13.27 18.40
C GLY A 280 -0.71 -14.02 17.84
N ALA A 281 -0.54 -15.33 18.06
CA ALA A 281 0.66 -16.05 17.63
C ALA A 281 0.83 -16.15 16.11
N SER A 282 -0.26 -16.37 15.36
CA SER A 282 -0.19 -16.35 13.89
C SER A 282 0.11 -14.94 13.36
N VAL A 283 -0.31 -13.87 14.06
CA VAL A 283 0.06 -12.49 13.70
C VAL A 283 1.56 -12.30 13.84
N TYR A 284 2.13 -12.73 14.98
CA TYR A 284 3.58 -12.77 15.16
C TYR A 284 4.30 -13.53 14.02
N CYS A 285 3.75 -14.67 13.58
CA CYS A 285 4.32 -15.40 12.46
C CYS A 285 4.25 -14.63 11.14
N MET A 286 3.12 -14.01 10.82
CA MET A 286 2.99 -13.17 9.62
C MET A 286 3.99 -12.01 9.65
N ASP A 287 4.11 -11.30 10.77
CA ASP A 287 5.01 -10.16 10.94
C ASP A 287 6.50 -10.55 10.84
N LYS A 288 6.85 -11.78 11.24
CA LYS A 288 8.25 -12.28 11.17
C LYS A 288 8.59 -12.94 9.85
N CYS A 289 7.61 -13.54 9.18
CA CYS A 289 7.85 -14.38 8.02
C CYS A 289 7.51 -13.71 6.69
N LEU A 290 6.48 -12.86 6.65
CA LEU A 290 5.98 -12.18 5.43
C LEU A 290 6.55 -10.75 5.29
N VAL A 291 7.76 -10.55 5.81
CA VAL A 291 8.56 -9.32 5.70
C VAL A 291 9.90 -9.62 5.03
N TYR A 292 10.51 -8.64 4.37
CA TYR A 292 11.85 -8.77 3.78
C TYR A 292 12.89 -7.88 4.50
N PRO A 293 14.08 -8.42 4.89
CA PRO A 293 14.42 -9.85 4.89
C PRO A 293 13.61 -10.62 5.94
N SER A 294 13.23 -11.86 5.59
CA SER A 294 12.41 -12.71 6.45
C SER A 294 13.22 -13.21 7.65
N ASN A 295 12.68 -13.07 8.87
CA ASN A 295 13.26 -13.61 10.10
C ASN A 295 12.33 -14.67 10.70
N CYS A 296 11.86 -15.58 9.84
CA CYS A 296 10.83 -16.56 10.16
C CYS A 296 11.36 -17.69 11.07
N PRO A 297 10.87 -17.84 12.31
CA PRO A 297 11.27 -18.94 13.19
C PRO A 297 10.61 -20.25 12.73
N SER A 298 11.36 -21.10 12.02
CA SER A 298 10.84 -22.29 11.35
C SER A 298 10.23 -23.36 12.27
N GLU A 299 10.58 -23.34 13.55
CA GLU A 299 10.09 -24.23 14.60
C GLU A 299 8.78 -23.73 15.26
N ARG A 300 8.44 -22.45 15.03
CA ARG A 300 7.28 -21.78 15.64
C ARG A 300 6.28 -21.28 14.59
N CYS A 301 6.69 -21.14 13.34
CA CYS A 301 5.89 -20.60 12.26
C CYS A 301 5.96 -21.47 11.01
N ARG A 302 4.80 -21.72 10.39
CA ARG A 302 4.68 -22.40 9.10
C ARG A 302 3.91 -21.52 8.13
N CYS A 303 4.52 -21.22 7.00
CA CYS A 303 3.92 -20.40 5.94
C CYS A 303 3.60 -21.21 4.70
N TYR A 304 2.52 -20.84 4.01
CA TYR A 304 2.03 -21.49 2.79
C TYR A 304 1.35 -20.51 1.84
#